data_AF-A0A925P410-F1
#
_entry.id   AF-A0A925P410-F1
#
_cell.length_a   1.000
_cell.length_b   1.000
_cell.length_c   1.000
_cell.angle_alpha   90.00
_cell.angle_beta   90.00
_cell.angle_gamma   90.00
#
_symmetry.space_group_name_H-M   'P 1'
#
loop_
_entity.id
_entity.type
_entity.pdbx_description
1 polymer ?
#
loop_
_entity_poly.entity_id
_entity_poly.type
_entity_poly.pdbx_seq_one_letter_code
_entity_poly.pdbx_strand_id
1 'polypeptide(L)'
;MNAFKTTSTPAKTRSRACAIWAILLLSSLLTGCQHASPAAVDSRRLYQPSVLRLAPGQATQTADGLHIPQVFEIWHSDARFRALENSYHDALAANLALSAQLTRARAQ
;
A
#
# COMPACT_ATOMS: atom_id res chain seq x y z
N MET A 1 -4.90 24.82 77.05
CA MET A 1 -4.82 23.88 75.91
C MET A 1 -6.16 23.94 75.20
N ASN A 2 -6.29 24.75 74.14
CA ASN A 2 -7.58 25.03 73.50
C ASN A 2 -7.59 24.62 72.02
N ALA A 3 -8.52 23.70 71.72
CA ALA A 3 -9.20 23.37 70.47
C ALA A 3 -8.53 23.73 69.13
N PHE A 4 -8.03 22.69 68.45
CA PHE A 4 -7.68 22.68 67.03
C PHE A 4 -8.98 22.61 66.20
N LYS A 5 -9.36 23.70 65.54
CA LYS A 5 -10.47 23.72 64.57
C LYS A 5 -9.99 23.18 63.22
N THR A 6 -10.51 22.03 62.81
CA THR A 6 -10.38 21.52 61.43
C THR A 6 -11.46 22.14 60.56
N THR A 7 -11.05 23.00 59.61
CA THR A 7 -11.92 23.47 58.53
C THR A 7 -11.87 22.47 57.38
N SER A 8 -12.86 21.58 57.32
CA SER A 8 -13.12 20.78 56.12
C SER A 8 -13.62 21.70 55.01
N THR A 9 -12.88 21.80 53.90
CA THR A 9 -13.32 22.46 52.67
C THR A 9 -13.83 21.41 51.67
N PRO A 10 -15.12 21.37 51.31
CA PRO A 10 -15.60 20.53 50.23
C PRO A 10 -15.95 21.40 49.01
N ALA A 11 -14.99 21.62 48.10
CA ALA A 11 -15.29 22.29 46.83
C ALA A 11 -14.28 21.94 45.72
N LYS A 12 -14.14 20.65 45.37
CA LYS A 12 -13.27 20.26 44.24
C LYS A 12 -13.73 19.03 43.45
N THR A 13 -15.04 18.80 43.35
CA THR A 13 -15.61 17.66 42.61
C THR A 13 -16.36 18.06 41.35
N ARG A 14 -16.94 19.27 41.28
CA ARG A 14 -17.70 19.72 40.09
C ARG A 14 -16.83 20.11 38.89
N SER A 15 -15.59 20.57 39.12
CA SER A 15 -14.66 20.98 38.05
C SER A 15 -14.13 19.80 37.22
N ARG A 16 -13.98 18.61 37.84
CA ARG A 16 -13.45 17.43 37.16
C ARG A 16 -14.45 16.80 36.17
N ALA A 17 -15.74 16.86 36.49
CA ALA A 17 -16.80 16.37 35.60
C ALA A 17 -16.87 17.17 34.29
N CYS A 18 -16.70 18.50 34.35
CA CYS A 18 -16.69 19.36 33.17
C CYS A 18 -15.48 19.07 32.25
N ALA A 19 -14.30 18.85 32.83
CA ALA A 19 -13.09 18.52 32.07
C ALA A 19 -13.21 17.17 31.34
N ILE A 20 -13.80 16.15 31.98
CA ILE A 20 -14.01 14.83 31.36
C ILE A 20 -14.97 14.93 30.18
N TRP A 21 -16.08 15.67 30.32
CA TRP A 21 -17.02 15.90 29.23
C TRP A 21 -16.39 16.65 28.06
N ALA A 22 -15.55 17.66 28.32
CA ALA A 22 -14.84 18.39 27.27
C ALA A 22 -13.87 17.48 26.48
N ILE A 23 -13.15 16.57 27.16
CA ILE A 23 -12.24 15.62 26.52
C ILE A 23 -13.01 14.58 25.68
N LEU A 24 -14.15 14.09 26.18
CA LEU A 24 -15.00 13.16 25.44
C LEU A 24 -15.64 13.80 24.20
N LEU A 25 -16.09 15.05 24.30
CA LEU A 25 -16.60 15.80 23.14
C LEU A 25 -15.51 16.05 22.09
N LEU A 26 -14.31 16.45 22.53
CA LEU A 26 -13.19 16.73 21.63
C LEU A 26 -12.73 15.45 20.91
N SER A 27 -12.60 14.33 21.61
CA SER A 27 -12.21 13.05 21.01
C SER A 27 -13.24 12.50 20.00
N SER A 28 -14.53 12.76 20.23
CA SER A 28 -15.61 12.41 19.30
C SER A 28 -15.56 13.22 18.00
N LEU A 29 -15.15 14.50 18.06
CA LEU A 29 -14.96 15.35 16.89
C LEU A 29 -13.77 14.92 16.03
N LEU A 30 -12.67 14.43 16.64
CA LEU A 30 -11.50 13.99 15.90
C LEU A 30 -11.69 12.63 15.20
N THR A 31 -12.57 11.77 15.70
CA THR A 31 -12.81 10.43 15.13
C THR A 31 -13.69 10.45 13.88
N GLY A 32 -14.48 11.50 13.65
CA GLY A 32 -15.30 11.66 12.44
C GLY A 32 -14.50 11.82 11.14
N CYS A 33 -13.29 12.37 11.22
CA CYS A 33 -12.45 12.63 10.04
C CYS A 33 -11.83 11.37 9.42
N GLN A 34 -11.77 10.24 10.15
CA GLN A 34 -11.22 9.00 9.58
C GLN A 34 -12.20 8.24 8.67
N HIS A 35 -13.52 8.50 8.78
CA HIS A 35 -14.53 7.78 7.99
C HIS A 35 -14.88 8.44 6.65
N ALA A 36 -14.50 9.71 6.45
CA ALA A 36 -14.80 10.44 5.22
C ALA A 36 -13.75 10.26 4.11
N SER A 37 -12.59 9.66 4.41
CA SER A 37 -11.65 9.28 3.36
C SER A 37 -11.99 7.87 2.89
N PRO A 38 -12.49 7.66 1.65
CA PRO A 38 -12.52 6.34 1.09
C PRO A 38 -11.08 5.82 1.10
N ALA A 39 -10.84 4.71 1.80
CA ALA A 39 -9.59 3.95 1.75
C ALA A 39 -9.50 3.27 0.39
N ALA A 40 -9.45 4.06 -0.67
CA ALA A 40 -9.24 3.59 -2.01
C ALA A 40 -7.73 3.36 -2.19
N VAL A 41 -7.26 2.28 -1.56
CA VAL A 41 -5.92 1.74 -1.77
C VAL A 41 -5.67 1.52 -3.27
N ASP A 42 -6.73 1.17 -4.02
CA ASP A 42 -6.70 0.98 -5.47
C ASP A 42 -6.76 2.27 -6.31
N SER A 43 -7.15 3.42 -5.74
CA SER A 43 -7.27 4.68 -6.51
C SER A 43 -6.04 5.58 -6.42
N ARG A 44 -5.07 5.24 -5.56
CA ARG A 44 -3.76 5.91 -5.58
C ARG A 44 -2.98 5.30 -6.73
N ARG A 45 -3.09 5.90 -7.92
CA ARG A 45 -2.13 5.71 -9.02
C ARG A 45 -0.77 6.25 -8.59
N LEU A 46 -0.09 5.55 -7.68
CA LEU A 46 1.34 5.71 -7.51
C LEU A 46 1.96 5.41 -8.87
N TYR A 47 2.71 6.38 -9.39
CA TYR A 47 3.48 6.17 -10.60
C TYR A 47 4.45 5.01 -10.33
N GLN A 48 4.18 3.86 -10.95
CA GLN A 48 5.06 2.71 -10.92
C GLN A 48 5.75 2.62 -12.29
N PRO A 49 7.07 2.83 -12.37
CA PRO A 49 7.77 2.69 -13.63
C PRO A 49 7.70 1.22 -14.09
N SER A 50 7.51 1.02 -15.39
CA SER A 50 7.45 -0.34 -15.96
C SER A 50 8.78 -1.09 -15.94
N VAL A 51 9.87 -0.37 -15.69
CA VAL A 51 11.22 -0.89 -15.56
C VAL A 51 11.91 -0.15 -14.41
N LEU A 52 12.50 -0.91 -13.50
CA LEU A 52 13.40 -0.42 -12.47
C LEU A 52 14.81 -0.91 -12.80
N ARG A 53 15.76 0.03 -12.90
CA ARG A 53 17.18 -0.28 -13.13
C ARG A 53 17.91 -0.09 -11.81
N LEU A 54 18.58 -1.14 -11.35
CA LEU A 54 19.30 -1.14 -10.09
C LEU A 54 20.80 -1.26 -10.36
N ALA A 55 21.58 -0.37 -9.77
CA ALA A 55 23.03 -0.43 -9.85
C ALA A 55 23.60 -1.36 -8.75
N PRO A 56 24.78 -1.96 -8.97
CA PRO A 56 25.48 -2.72 -7.94
C PRO A 56 25.65 -1.92 -6.65
N GLY A 57 25.37 -2.55 -5.50
CA GLY A 57 25.48 -1.92 -4.18
C GLY A 57 24.32 -0.97 -3.81
N GLN A 58 23.35 -0.75 -4.69
CA GLN A 58 22.20 0.13 -4.42
C GLN A 58 21.14 -0.57 -3.57
N ALA A 59 21.15 -0.31 -2.26
CA ALA A 59 20.16 -0.85 -1.34
C ALA A 59 18.74 -0.42 -1.71
N THR A 60 17.85 -1.40 -1.91
CA THR A 60 16.46 -1.20 -2.32
C THR A 60 15.53 -1.99 -1.39
N GLN A 61 14.52 -1.33 -0.84
CA GLN A 61 13.53 -1.99 0.00
C GLN A 61 12.56 -2.81 -0.87
N THR A 62 12.43 -4.10 -0.57
CA THR A 62 11.47 -5.02 -1.18
C THR A 62 10.48 -5.52 -0.12
N ALA A 63 9.49 -6.31 -0.55
CA ALA A 63 8.57 -6.98 0.36
C ALA A 63 9.26 -8.01 1.27
N ASP A 64 10.35 -8.61 0.78
CA ASP A 64 11.12 -9.64 1.49
C ASP A 64 12.23 -9.07 2.38
N GLY A 65 12.50 -7.77 2.29
CA GLY A 65 13.51 -7.07 3.10
C GLY A 65 14.38 -6.11 2.29
N LEU A 66 15.61 -5.90 2.74
CA LEU A 66 16.57 -5.04 2.04
C LEU A 66 17.30 -5.87 0.97
N HIS A 67 17.13 -5.50 -0.31
CA HIS A 67 17.88 -6.08 -1.42
C HIS A 67 19.08 -5.21 -1.76
N ILE A 68 20.24 -5.83 -1.98
CA ILE A 68 21.44 -5.15 -2.45
C ILE A 68 21.91 -5.89 -3.72
N PRO A 69 21.70 -5.30 -4.91
CA PRO A 69 22.15 -5.89 -6.17
C PRO A 69 23.66 -6.11 -6.18
N GLN A 70 24.11 -7.29 -6.61
CA GLN A 70 25.55 -7.57 -6.79
C GLN A 70 26.05 -7.14 -8.17
N VAL A 71 25.14 -7.07 -9.14
CA VAL A 71 25.39 -6.68 -10.53
C VAL A 71 24.33 -5.66 -10.97
N PHE A 72 24.44 -5.15 -12.20
CA PHE A 72 23.35 -4.36 -12.78
C PHE A 72 22.13 -5.24 -12.99
N GLU A 73 21.01 -4.85 -12.40
CA GLU A 73 19.75 -5.58 -12.50
C GLU A 73 18.67 -4.72 -13.18
N ILE A 74 17.80 -5.37 -13.95
CA ILE A 74 16.65 -4.75 -14.61
C ILE A 74 15.41 -5.51 -14.17
N TRP A 75 14.55 -4.85 -13.41
CA TRP A 75 13.30 -5.44 -12.92
C TRP A 75 12.14 -4.89 -13.74
N HIS A 76 11.21 -5.76 -14.10
CA HIS A 76 10.04 -5.42 -14.90
C HIS A 76 8.79 -5.46 -14.04
N SER A 77 7.87 -4.53 -14.28
CA SER A 77 6.53 -4.62 -13.70
C SER A 77 5.82 -5.86 -14.24
N ASP A 78 5.15 -6.62 -13.38
CA ASP A 78 4.47 -7.87 -13.74
C ASP A 78 3.47 -7.67 -14.90
N ALA A 79 2.65 -6.61 -14.85
CA ALA A 79 1.70 -6.29 -15.91
C ALA A 79 2.35 -6.14 -17.31
N ARG A 80 3.52 -5.48 -17.39
CA ARG A 80 4.26 -5.34 -18.65
C ARG A 80 4.85 -6.67 -19.10
N PHE A 81 5.38 -7.46 -18.16
CA PHE A 81 5.95 -8.76 -18.47
C PHE A 81 4.88 -9.71 -19.02
N ARG A 82 3.71 -9.78 -18.37
CA ARG A 82 2.56 -10.57 -18.82
C ARG A 82 2.03 -10.16 -20.19
N ALA A 83 1.95 -8.86 -20.46
CA ALA A 83 1.53 -8.37 -21.78
C ALA A 83 2.50 -8.83 -22.88
N LEU A 84 3.80 -8.78 -22.61
CA LEU A 84 4.83 -9.23 -23.56
C LEU A 84 4.77 -10.76 -23.74
N GLU A 85 4.68 -11.51 -22.65
CA GLU A 85 4.54 -12.97 -22.65
C GLU A 85 3.35 -13.42 -23.51
N ASN A 86 2.18 -12.81 -23.32
CA ASN A 86 0.99 -13.09 -24.13
C ASN A 86 1.23 -12.82 -25.62
N SER A 87 1.87 -11.69 -25.96
CA SER A 87 2.17 -11.36 -27.37
C SER A 87 3.10 -12.40 -28.04
N TYR A 88 4.05 -12.96 -27.29
CA TYR A 88 4.91 -14.03 -27.79
C TYR A 88 4.13 -15.32 -28.01
N HIS A 89 3.23 -15.68 -27.09
CA HIS A 89 2.37 -16.86 -27.24
C HIS A 89 1.45 -16.75 -28.44
N ASP A 90 0.83 -15.59 -28.66
CA ASP A 90 -0.05 -15.34 -29.82
C ASP A 90 0.74 -15.46 -31.14
N ALA A 91 1.92 -14.86 -31.21
CA ALA A 91 2.79 -14.94 -32.38
C ALA A 91 3.23 -16.40 -32.66
N LEU A 92 3.59 -17.14 -31.62
CA LEU A 92 3.96 -18.55 -31.74
C LEU A 92 2.77 -19.39 -32.23
N ALA A 93 1.58 -19.19 -31.66
CA ALA A 93 0.37 -19.88 -32.06
C ALA A 93 0.03 -19.62 -33.54
N ALA A 94 0.13 -18.36 -33.99
CA ALA A 94 -0.07 -17.99 -35.38
C ALA A 94 0.92 -18.69 -36.32
N ASN A 95 2.20 -18.73 -35.96
CA ASN A 95 3.23 -19.40 -36.76
C ASN A 95 3.02 -20.92 -36.84
N LEU A 96 2.60 -21.55 -35.74
CA LEU A 96 2.27 -22.97 -35.73
C LEU A 96 1.03 -23.27 -36.59
N ALA A 97 0.01 -22.42 -36.53
CA ALA A 97 -1.17 -22.54 -37.38
C ALA A 97 -0.82 -22.43 -38.87
N LEU A 98 0.01 -21.44 -39.24
CA LEU A 98 0.47 -21.25 -40.61
C LEU A 98 1.28 -22.45 -41.11
N SER A 99 2.21 -22.96 -40.31
CA SER A 99 3.01 -24.13 -40.71
C SER A 99 2.15 -25.38 -40.89
N ALA A 100 1.13 -25.58 -40.06
CA ALA A 100 0.16 -26.66 -40.23
C ALA A 100 -0.64 -26.52 -41.53
N GLN A 101 -1.07 -25.29 -41.89
CA GLN A 101 -1.78 -25.03 -43.13
C GLN A 101 -0.92 -25.31 -44.36
N LEU A 102 0.33 -24.82 -44.38
CA LEU A 102 1.29 -25.08 -45.46
C LEU A 102 1.58 -26.57 -45.64
N THR A 103 1.67 -27.31 -44.53
CA THR A 103 1.89 -28.76 -44.56
C THR A 103 0.71 -29.48 -45.21
N ARG A 104 -0.54 -29.10 -44.90
CA ARG A 104 -1.74 -29.67 -45.55
C ARG A 104 -1.81 -29.33 -47.03
N ALA A 105 -1.51 -28.08 -47.40
CA ALA A 105 -1.55 -27.63 -48.79
C ALA A 105 -0.55 -28.36 -49.69
N ARG A 106 0.59 -28.79 -49.14
CA ARG A 106 1.59 -29.61 -49.86
C ARG A 106 1.22 -31.09 -49.99
N ALA A 107 0.29 -31.57 -49.17
CA ALA A 107 -0.16 -32.96 -49.19
C ALA A 107 -1.32 -33.20 -50.16
N GLN A 108 -1.85 -32.15 -50.79
CA GLN A 108 -2.88 -32.17 -51.84
C GLN A 108 -2.24 -32.03 -53.22
#